data_AF-A0A2X4TW21-F1
#
_entry.id   AF-A0A2X4TW21-F1
#
_cell.length_a   1.000
_cell.length_b   1.000
_cell.length_c   1.000
_cell.angle_alpha   90.00
_cell.angle_beta   90.00
_cell.angle_gamma   90.00
#
_symmetry.space_group_name_H-M   'P 1'
#
loop_
_entity.id
_entity.type
_entity.pdbx_description
1 polymer ?
#
loop_
_entity_poly.entity_id
_entity_poly.type
_entity_poly.pdbx_seq_one_letter_code
_entity_poly.pdbx_strand_id
1 'polypeptide(L)'
;MQGRFRPDLFYRLSILRLTLPPLRERQADILPLAESFLKQSLAAMEIPFTESVRHGLSQCQPLLLAYHWPGNIRELRNMMERLALFLSVDPAPMLDKQFIRQRLPELMENTAELTPPIVEALTLQDVLARFNGDKTATARYLGISRTTLWRRLKRCAKKPSGN
;
A
#
# COMPACT_ATOMS: atom_id res chain seq x y z
N MET A 1 27.05 -7.76 -4.06
CA MET A 1 27.81 -7.63 -2.81
C MET A 1 26.88 -7.20 -1.70
N GLN A 2 26.88 -7.92 -0.56
CA GLN A 2 25.92 -7.70 0.53
C GLN A 2 26.42 -6.55 1.41
N GLY A 3 25.86 -5.36 1.23
CA GLY A 3 26.02 -4.23 2.14
C GLY A 3 25.35 -4.53 3.48
N ARG A 4 26.01 -5.33 4.32
CA ARG A 4 25.58 -5.57 5.69
C ARG A 4 25.77 -4.29 6.49
N PHE A 5 24.67 -3.74 6.98
CA PHE A 5 24.62 -2.58 7.85
C PHE A 5 25.59 -2.78 9.02
N ARG A 6 26.47 -1.79 9.28
CA ARG A 6 27.47 -1.92 10.35
C ARG A 6 26.73 -2.02 11.70
N PRO A 7 27.03 -3.02 12.54
CA PRO A 7 26.31 -3.23 13.79
C PRO A 7 26.49 -2.06 14.79
N ASP A 8 27.60 -1.32 14.73
CA ASP A 8 27.84 -0.16 15.60
C ASP A 8 26.83 0.98 15.37
N LEU A 9 26.46 1.21 14.11
CA LEU A 9 25.48 2.23 13.72
C LEU A 9 24.06 1.82 14.12
N PHE A 10 23.75 0.52 14.08
CA PHE A 10 22.46 -0.01 14.54
C PHE A 10 22.26 0.28 16.04
N TYR A 11 23.27 0.06 16.89
CA TYR A 11 23.17 0.31 18.33
C TYR A 11 23.06 1.80 18.68
N ARG A 12 23.67 2.70 17.89
CA ARG A 12 23.52 4.16 18.10
C ARG A 12 22.17 4.71 17.65
N LEU A 13 21.57 4.13 16.61
CA LEU A 13 20.27 4.57 16.08
C LEU A 13 19.06 3.95 16.80
N SER A 14 19.24 2.85 17.53
CA SER A 14 18.14 2.10 18.16
C SER A 14 17.88 2.45 19.62
N ILE A 15 18.40 3.58 20.11
CA ILE A 15 18.19 4.10 21.47
C ILE A 15 16.72 4.50 21.69
N LEU A 16 16.04 4.99 20.64
CA LEU A 16 14.62 5.35 20.67
C LEU A 16 13.89 4.63 19.55
N ARG A 17 13.17 3.55 19.89
CA ARG A 17 12.27 2.87 18.96
C ARG A 17 10.91 3.56 18.98
N LEU A 18 10.68 4.46 18.03
CA LEU A 18 9.37 5.01 17.77
C LEU A 18 8.61 4.04 16.87
N THR A 19 7.69 3.26 17.43
CA THR A 19 6.73 2.47 16.64
C THR A 19 5.67 3.40 16.10
N LEU A 20 5.79 3.75 14.82
CA LEU A 20 4.74 4.49 14.12
C LEU A 20 3.56 3.55 13.86
N PRO A 21 2.38 3.81 14.45
CA PRO A 21 1.21 2.99 14.16
C PRO A 21 0.84 3.17 12.67
N PRO A 22 0.41 2.09 12.01
CA PRO A 22 -0.05 2.14 10.63
C PRO A 22 -1.27 3.03 10.50
N LEU A 23 -1.49 3.57 9.30
CA LEU A 23 -2.51 4.60 9.05
C LEU A 23 -3.93 4.13 9.40
N ARG A 24 -4.22 2.82 9.27
CA ARG A 24 -5.50 2.20 9.67
C ARG A 24 -5.84 2.33 11.16
N GLU A 25 -4.84 2.43 12.03
CA GLU A 25 -5.02 2.59 13.49
C GLU A 25 -5.25 4.05 13.89
N ARG A 26 -5.12 4.98 12.93
CA ARG A 26 -5.26 6.43 13.10
C ARG A 26 -6.19 7.01 12.02
N GLN A 27 -7.41 6.49 11.94
CA GLN A 27 -8.39 6.88 10.92
C GLN A 27 -8.70 8.38 10.92
N ALA A 28 -8.67 9.03 12.09
CA ALA A 28 -8.85 10.46 12.23
C ALA A 28 -7.80 11.29 11.46
N ASP A 29 -6.60 10.74 11.23
CA ASP A 29 -5.53 11.41 10.51
C ASP A 29 -5.66 11.27 8.99
N ILE A 30 -6.45 10.32 8.48
CA ILE A 30 -6.53 10.01 7.05
C ILE A 30 -6.99 11.23 6.25
N LEU A 31 -8.10 11.86 6.65
CA LEU A 31 -8.69 12.96 5.90
C LEU A 31 -7.82 14.25 5.95
N PRO A 32 -7.33 14.69 7.14
CA PRO A 32 -6.43 15.84 7.20
C PRO A 32 -5.13 15.61 6.42
N LEU A 33 -4.56 14.40 6.49
CA LEU A 33 -3.35 14.06 5.74
C LEU A 33 -3.61 14.05 4.24
N ALA A 34 -4.72 13.48 3.78
CA ALA A 34 -5.10 13.44 2.38
C ALA A 34 -5.20 14.85 1.80
N GLU A 35 -5.92 15.74 2.48
CA GLU A 35 -6.03 17.15 2.07
C GLU A 35 -4.65 17.84 2.07
N SER A 36 -3.84 17.62 3.10
CA SER A 36 -2.51 18.24 3.19
C SER A 36 -1.57 17.81 2.07
N PHE A 37 -1.55 16.50 1.73
CA PHE A 37 -0.71 15.99 0.66
C PHE A 37 -1.22 16.46 -0.70
N LEU A 38 -2.54 16.45 -0.93
CA LEU A 38 -3.10 16.94 -2.18
C LEU A 38 -2.76 18.44 -2.40
N LYS A 39 -2.89 19.27 -1.36
CA LYS A 39 -2.46 20.68 -1.41
C LYS A 39 -0.98 20.83 -1.73
N GLN A 40 -0.11 20.07 -1.06
CA GLN A 40 1.33 20.11 -1.32
C GLN A 40 1.67 19.70 -2.76
N SER A 41 1.05 18.63 -3.26
CA SER A 41 1.29 18.14 -4.61
C SER A 41 0.79 19.11 -5.68
N LEU A 42 -0.37 19.75 -5.48
CA LEU A 42 -0.89 20.77 -6.39
C LEU A 42 -0.02 22.04 -6.40
N ALA A 43 0.42 22.48 -5.22
CA ALA A 43 1.32 23.63 -5.11
C ALA A 43 2.67 23.39 -5.83
N ALA A 44 3.20 22.17 -5.74
CA ALA A 44 4.42 21.77 -6.46
C ALA A 44 4.27 21.78 -7.99
N MET A 45 3.03 21.77 -8.50
CA MET A 45 2.69 21.85 -9.92
C MET A 45 2.10 23.22 -10.30
N GLU A 46 2.14 24.21 -9.40
CA GLU A 46 1.57 25.55 -9.60
C GLU A 46 0.05 25.56 -9.86
N ILE A 47 -0.68 24.55 -9.36
CA ILE A 47 -2.13 24.42 -9.51
C ILE A 47 -2.83 24.89 -8.23
N PRO A 48 -3.87 25.73 -8.33
CA PRO A 48 -4.62 26.15 -7.15
C PRO A 48 -5.45 25.02 -6.57
N PHE A 49 -5.45 24.90 -5.24
CA PHE A 49 -6.40 24.07 -4.51
C PHE A 49 -7.76 24.80 -4.45
N THR A 50 -8.63 24.53 -5.41
CA THR A 50 -9.95 25.19 -5.52
C THR A 50 -11.00 24.55 -4.62
N GLU A 51 -12.11 25.26 -4.41
CA GLU A 51 -13.24 24.72 -3.65
C GLU A 51 -13.88 23.49 -4.33
N SER A 52 -13.83 23.41 -5.66
CA SER A 52 -14.27 22.23 -6.41
C SER A 52 -13.42 20.99 -6.08
N VAL A 53 -12.10 21.15 -5.94
CA VAL A 53 -11.19 20.06 -5.54
C VAL A 53 -11.47 19.65 -4.09
N ARG A 54 -11.68 20.62 -3.18
CA ARG A 54 -12.07 20.33 -1.79
C ARG A 54 -13.37 19.55 -1.72
N HIS A 55 -14.40 20.04 -2.40
CA HIS A 55 -15.71 19.40 -2.44
C HIS A 55 -15.59 17.99 -3.02
N GLY A 56 -14.84 17.81 -4.10
CA GLY A 56 -14.61 16.49 -4.68
C GLY A 56 -13.89 15.52 -3.74
N LEU A 57 -12.85 15.99 -3.04
CA LEU A 57 -12.18 15.19 -2.01
C LEU A 57 -13.15 14.80 -0.89
N SER A 58 -14.07 15.69 -0.51
CA SER A 58 -15.11 15.41 0.49
C SER A 58 -16.05 14.26 0.07
N GLN A 59 -16.43 14.21 -1.21
CA GLN A 59 -17.28 13.14 -1.76
C GLN A 59 -16.61 11.76 -1.74
N CYS A 60 -15.28 11.76 -1.62
CA CYS A 60 -14.44 10.57 -1.67
C CYS A 60 -13.96 10.12 -0.28
N GLN A 61 -14.27 10.88 0.77
CA GLN A 61 -13.93 10.52 2.16
C GLN A 61 -14.39 9.11 2.55
N PRO A 62 -15.63 8.65 2.20
CA PRO A 62 -16.06 7.30 2.57
C PRO A 62 -15.16 6.21 1.97
N LEU A 63 -14.64 6.43 0.75
CA LEU A 63 -13.74 5.49 0.07
C LEU A 63 -12.36 5.47 0.74
N LEU A 64 -11.84 6.64 1.09
CA LEU A 64 -10.55 6.77 1.79
C LEU A 64 -10.58 6.15 3.19
N LEU A 65 -11.72 6.27 3.89
CA LEU A 65 -11.91 5.68 5.22
C LEU A 65 -12.17 4.17 5.18
N ALA A 66 -12.84 3.68 4.14
CA ALA A 66 -13.12 2.25 3.95
C ALA A 66 -11.87 1.45 3.52
N TYR A 67 -10.88 2.12 2.92
CA TYR A 67 -9.64 1.48 2.50
C TYR A 67 -8.75 1.13 3.70
N HIS A 68 -8.20 -0.08 3.71
CA HIS A 68 -7.46 -0.61 4.87
C HIS A 68 -6.01 -0.09 5.01
N TRP A 69 -5.53 0.69 4.05
CA TRP A 69 -4.16 1.26 4.00
C TRP A 69 -3.06 0.22 4.32
N PRO A 70 -2.75 -0.68 3.36
CA PRO A 70 -1.75 -1.75 3.53
C PRO A 70 -0.35 -1.18 3.80
N GLY A 71 -0.05 -0.07 3.14
CA GLY A 71 1.14 0.72 3.37
C GLY A 71 0.89 1.84 4.37
N ASN A 72 2.00 2.34 4.89
CA ASN A 72 2.00 3.51 5.76
C ASN A 72 1.57 4.77 4.97
N ILE A 73 1.67 5.93 5.62
CA ILE A 73 1.46 7.29 5.10
C ILE A 73 1.98 7.53 3.65
N ARG A 74 2.99 6.78 3.21
CA ARG A 74 3.52 6.82 1.83
C ARG A 74 2.47 6.47 0.77
N GLU A 75 1.60 5.49 1.01
CA GLU A 75 0.57 5.13 0.03
C GLU A 75 -0.44 6.25 -0.13
N LEU A 76 -0.90 6.84 0.98
CA LEU A 76 -1.77 8.01 0.95
C LEU A 76 -1.12 9.17 0.19
N ARG A 77 0.16 9.45 0.45
CA ARG A 77 0.92 10.48 -0.28
C ARG A 77 0.95 10.21 -1.78
N ASN A 78 1.38 9.01 -2.19
CA ASN A 78 1.49 8.64 -3.61
C ASN A 78 0.13 8.76 -4.32
N MET A 79 -0.95 8.40 -3.63
CA MET A 79 -2.30 8.49 -4.15
C MET A 79 -2.73 9.94 -4.37
N MET A 80 -2.43 10.84 -3.42
CA MET A 80 -2.72 12.28 -3.56
C MET A 80 -1.84 12.94 -4.63
N GLU A 81 -0.57 12.54 -4.74
CA GLU A 81 0.33 12.99 -5.82
C GLU A 81 -0.23 12.60 -7.20
N ARG A 82 -0.74 11.37 -7.33
CA ARG A 82 -1.36 10.91 -8.58
C ARG A 82 -2.64 11.66 -8.90
N LEU A 83 -3.46 12.00 -7.90
CA LEU A 83 -4.63 12.87 -8.09
C LEU A 83 -4.23 14.27 -8.56
N ALA A 84 -3.19 14.87 -7.98
CA ALA A 84 -2.68 16.16 -8.42
C ALA A 84 -2.19 16.12 -9.89
N LEU A 85 -1.53 15.04 -10.31
CA LEU A 85 -1.14 14.84 -11.71
C LEU A 85 -2.34 14.76 -12.66
N PHE A 86 -3.46 14.18 -12.25
CA PHE A 86 -4.66 14.18 -13.11
C PHE A 86 -5.31 15.56 -13.18
N LEU A 87 -5.30 16.29 -12.07
CA LEU A 87 -5.79 17.68 -12.00
C LEU A 87 -4.88 18.68 -12.75
N SER A 88 -3.64 18.31 -13.06
CA SER A 88 -2.73 19.15 -13.87
C SER A 88 -3.02 19.07 -15.36
N VAL A 89 -3.44 17.90 -15.82
CA VAL A 89 -3.75 17.65 -17.24
C VAL A 89 -5.13 18.17 -17.61
N ASP A 90 -6.08 18.07 -16.69
CA ASP A 90 -7.40 18.64 -16.81
C ASP A 90 -7.68 19.44 -15.53
N PRO A 91 -7.81 20.78 -15.58
CA PRO A 91 -8.12 21.61 -14.41
C PRO A 91 -9.59 21.52 -13.97
N ALA A 92 -10.46 20.93 -14.81
CA ALA A 92 -11.90 20.86 -14.61
C ALA A 92 -12.52 19.45 -14.40
N PRO A 93 -11.79 18.38 -14.01
CA PRO A 93 -12.45 17.15 -13.66
C PRO A 93 -13.13 17.39 -12.33
N MET A 94 -14.45 17.31 -12.34
CA MET A 94 -15.22 17.17 -11.11
C MET A 94 -14.66 15.94 -10.41
N LEU A 95 -13.94 16.14 -9.30
CA LEU A 95 -13.28 15.07 -8.57
C LEU A 95 -14.38 14.30 -7.83
N ASP A 96 -15.12 13.49 -8.57
CA ASP A 96 -16.29 12.77 -8.11
C ASP A 96 -15.97 11.30 -7.86
N LYS A 97 -16.96 10.55 -7.38
CA LYS A 97 -16.81 9.12 -7.11
C LYS A 97 -16.42 8.33 -8.36
N GLN A 98 -16.88 8.74 -9.54
CA GLN A 98 -16.58 8.06 -10.80
C GLN A 98 -15.14 8.29 -11.23
N PHE A 99 -14.64 9.51 -11.08
CA PHE A 99 -13.26 9.87 -11.31
C PHE A 99 -12.33 9.07 -10.40
N ILE A 100 -12.63 8.99 -9.10
CA ILE A 100 -11.89 8.14 -8.17
C ILE A 100 -11.94 6.67 -8.57
N ARG A 101 -13.11 6.15 -8.95
CA ARG A 101 -13.25 4.76 -9.42
C ARG A 101 -12.37 4.46 -10.64
N GLN A 102 -12.27 5.40 -11.57
CA GLN A 102 -11.47 5.22 -12.79
C GLN A 102 -9.98 5.41 -12.54
N ARG A 103 -9.60 6.35 -11.67
CA ARG A 103 -8.21 6.80 -11.50
C ARG A 103 -7.52 6.18 -10.29
N LEU A 104 -8.29 5.70 -9.32
CA LEU A 104 -7.86 5.01 -8.09
C LEU A 104 -8.70 3.74 -7.85
N PRO A 105 -8.73 2.77 -8.80
CA PRO A 105 -9.52 1.55 -8.65
C PRO A 105 -9.16 0.74 -7.39
N GLU A 106 -7.93 0.88 -6.87
CA GLU A 106 -7.48 0.22 -5.65
C GLU A 106 -8.33 0.53 -4.42
N LEU A 107 -8.97 1.72 -4.36
CA LEU A 107 -9.91 2.09 -3.29
C LEU A 107 -11.23 1.33 -3.36
N MET A 108 -11.54 0.71 -4.50
CA MET A 108 -12.77 -0.06 -4.73
C MET A 108 -12.55 -1.57 -4.67
N GLU A 109 -11.36 -2.04 -5.05
CA GLU A 109 -11.05 -3.48 -5.13
C GLU A 109 -10.71 -4.09 -3.76
N ASN A 110 -10.34 -3.28 -2.76
CA ASN A 110 -9.81 -3.77 -1.48
C ASN A 110 -10.82 -3.90 -0.32
N THR A 111 -12.12 -3.89 -0.59
CA THR A 111 -13.10 -4.30 0.43
C THR A 111 -13.15 -5.82 0.63
N ALA A 112 -12.53 -6.62 -0.25
CA ALA A 112 -12.63 -8.08 -0.23
C ALA A 112 -11.31 -8.85 -0.04
N GLU A 113 -10.14 -8.20 -0.14
CA GLU A 113 -8.86 -8.93 -0.20
C GLU A 113 -7.81 -8.51 0.83
N LEU A 114 -8.18 -8.05 2.04
CA LEU A 114 -7.27 -8.20 3.19
C LEU A 114 -7.98 -8.76 4.42
N THR A 115 -8.35 -10.03 4.30
CA THR A 115 -8.00 -10.95 5.37
C THR A 115 -6.53 -10.70 5.74
N PRO A 116 -6.17 -10.43 7.01
CA PRO A 116 -4.80 -10.76 7.41
C PRO A 116 -4.59 -12.22 7.01
N PRO A 117 -3.39 -12.65 6.55
CA PRO A 117 -3.14 -14.07 6.47
C PRO A 117 -2.97 -14.58 7.91
N ILE A 118 -4.09 -14.71 8.62
CA ILE A 118 -4.41 -15.91 9.37
C ILE A 118 -5.17 -16.78 8.36
N VAL A 119 -4.50 -17.11 7.25
CA VAL A 119 -4.83 -18.35 6.54
C VAL A 119 -4.38 -19.40 7.54
N GLU A 120 -5.33 -20.13 8.12
CA GLU A 120 -5.07 -21.43 8.72
C GLU A 120 -3.98 -22.10 7.90
N ALA A 121 -2.86 -22.37 8.55
CA ALA A 121 -1.55 -22.56 7.94
C ALA A 121 -1.53 -23.56 6.77
N LEU A 122 -1.89 -23.12 5.57
CA LEU A 122 -1.45 -23.75 4.34
C LEU A 122 -0.06 -23.20 4.09
N THR A 123 0.92 -24.02 4.46
CA THR A 123 2.31 -23.72 4.21
C THR A 123 2.54 -23.58 2.71
N LEU A 124 3.60 -22.87 2.32
CA LEU A 124 4.01 -22.76 0.92
C LEU A 124 4.23 -24.14 0.27
N GLN A 125 4.48 -25.17 1.10
CA GLN A 125 4.60 -26.57 0.68
C GLN A 125 3.23 -27.19 0.32
N ASP A 126 2.16 -26.87 1.05
CA ASP A 126 0.81 -27.38 0.75
C ASP A 126 0.26 -26.81 -0.56
N VAL A 127 0.55 -25.54 -0.84
CA VAL A 127 0.21 -24.92 -2.13
C VAL A 127 1.02 -25.53 -3.27
N LEU A 128 2.31 -25.82 -3.06
CA LEU A 128 3.14 -26.52 -4.06
C LEU A 128 2.67 -27.95 -4.30
N ALA A 129 2.23 -28.66 -3.26
CA ALA A 129 1.72 -30.02 -3.37
C ALA A 129 0.42 -30.06 -4.20
N ARG A 130 -0.46 -29.08 -4.03
CA ARG A 130 -1.69 -28.93 -4.85
C ARG A 130 -1.42 -28.75 -6.34
N PHE A 131 -0.29 -28.17 -6.71
CA PHE A 131 0.11 -27.97 -8.10
C PHE A 131 1.20 -28.95 -8.57
N ASN A 132 1.34 -30.12 -7.90
CA ASN A 132 2.32 -31.16 -8.26
C ASN A 132 3.77 -30.66 -8.38
N GLY A 133 4.13 -29.60 -7.64
CA GLY A 133 5.46 -29.00 -7.71
C GLY A 133 5.68 -28.06 -8.90
N ASP A 134 4.65 -27.76 -9.69
CA ASP A 134 4.72 -26.77 -10.77
C ASP A 134 4.82 -25.36 -10.19
N LYS A 135 6.07 -24.86 -10.17
CA LYS A 135 6.44 -23.54 -9.65
C LYS A 135 5.87 -22.40 -10.50
N THR A 136 5.60 -22.64 -11.78
CA THR A 136 5.03 -21.64 -12.68
C THR A 136 3.53 -21.49 -12.46
N ALA A 137 2.80 -22.61 -12.36
CA ALA A 137 1.39 -22.60 -12.00
C ALA A 137 1.17 -22.02 -10.59
N THR A 138 2.03 -22.42 -9.63
CA THR A 138 1.99 -21.91 -8.25
C THR A 138 2.24 -20.41 -8.18
N ALA A 139 3.21 -19.89 -8.94
CA ALA A 139 3.50 -18.45 -8.98
C ALA A 139 2.32 -17.64 -9.54
N ARG A 140 1.70 -18.16 -10.61
CA ARG A 140 0.52 -17.56 -11.23
C ARG A 140 -0.70 -17.59 -10.29
N TYR A 141 -0.93 -18.72 -9.62
CA TYR A 141 -1.99 -18.87 -8.62
C TYR A 141 -1.81 -17.92 -7.42
N LEU A 142 -0.56 -17.72 -6.98
CA LEU A 142 -0.24 -16.82 -5.88
C LEU A 142 -0.12 -15.34 -6.31
N GLY A 143 -0.35 -15.01 -7.59
CA GLY A 143 -0.23 -13.64 -8.09
C GLY A 143 1.18 -13.03 -7.97
N ILE A 144 2.22 -13.86 -7.83
CA ILE A 144 3.61 -13.41 -7.62
C ILE A 144 4.52 -13.85 -8.77
N SER A 145 5.59 -13.08 -9.00
CA SER A 145 6.61 -13.47 -9.98
C SER A 145 7.34 -14.75 -9.56
N ARG A 146 7.81 -15.54 -10.55
CA ARG A 146 8.60 -16.77 -10.32
C ARG A 146 9.84 -16.52 -9.43
N THR A 147 10.47 -15.35 -9.57
CA THR A 147 11.60 -14.92 -8.73
C THR A 147 11.20 -14.65 -7.28
N THR A 148 9.99 -14.11 -7.06
CA THR A 148 9.42 -13.90 -5.72
C THR A 148 9.05 -15.22 -5.05
N LEU A 149 8.50 -16.18 -5.80
CA LEU A 149 8.22 -17.54 -5.33
C LEU A 149 9.52 -18.25 -4.88
N TRP A 150 10.56 -18.22 -5.72
CA TRP A 150 11.87 -18.82 -5.38
C TRP A 150 12.49 -18.20 -4.11
N ARG A 151 12.38 -16.88 -3.96
CA ARG A 151 12.87 -16.17 -2.77
C ARG A 151 12.10 -16.57 -1.50
N ARG A 152 10.78 -16.76 -1.60
CA ARG A 152 9.94 -17.25 -0.49
C ARG A 152 10.27 -18.69 -0.13
N LEU A 153 10.44 -19.59 -1.11
CA LEU A 153 10.83 -20.99 -0.90
C LEU A 153 12.17 -21.12 -0.18
N LYS A 154 13.17 -20.36 -0.62
CA LYS A 154 14.51 -20.35 -0.01
C LYS A 154 14.50 -19.80 1.43
N ARG A 155 13.56 -18.93 1.76
CA ARG A 155 13.38 -18.36 3.11
C ARG A 155 12.67 -19.33 4.05
N CYS A 156 11.70 -20.11 3.54
CA CYS A 156 11.05 -21.20 4.27
C CYS A 156 12.01 -22.36 4.54
N ALA A 157 12.84 -22.76 3.57
CA ALA A 157 13.83 -23.82 3.73
C ALA A 157 14.96 -23.49 4.73
N LYS A 158 15.05 -22.23 5.20
CA LYS A 158 16.10 -21.74 6.11
C LYS A 158 15.63 -21.53 7.55
N LYS A 159 14.37 -21.84 7.88
CA LYS A 159 13.90 -21.97 9.26
C LYS A 159 14.00 -23.45 9.65
N PRO A 160 15.02 -23.90 10.40
CA PRO A 160 14.91 -25.15 11.12
C PRO A 160 13.91 -24.97 12.27
N SER A 161 13.09 -26.00 12.42
CA SER A 161 12.21 -26.31 13.54
C SER A 161 12.81 -25.97 14.90
N GLY A 162 12.03 -25.28 15.73
CA GLY A 162 12.28 -25.06 17.15
C GLY A 162 10.96 -24.87 17.87
N ASN A 163 10.19 -25.95 18.02
CA ASN A 163 9.92 -26.66 19.27
C ASN A 163 9.04 -27.87 18.96
#